data_AF-A0A4V1KXT5-F1
#
_entry.id   AF-A0A4V1KXT5-F1
#
_cell.length_a   1.000
_cell.length_b   1.000
_cell.length_c   1.000
_cell.angle_alpha   90.00
_cell.angle_beta   90.00
_cell.angle_gamma   90.00
#
_symmetry.space_group_name_H-M   'P 1'
#
loop_
_entity.id
_entity.type
_entity.pdbx_description
1 polymer ?
#
loop_
_entity_poly.entity_id
_entity_poly.type
_entity_poly.pdbx_seq_one_letter_code
_entity_poly.pdbx_strand_id
1 'polypeptide(L)' 'MLSLEELAAIDDFRFKHRMPTRAAAVRELLKFGLAAVGVDAAAGVKSSSFGVFGRGPDGHTQGDPDGGTEN' A
#
# COMPACT_ATOMS: atom_id res chain seq x y z
N MET A 1 -0.71 -11.89 3.64
CA MET A 1 -2.15 -12.22 3.54
C MET A 1 -2.72 -12.18 4.94
N LEU A 2 -3.91 -11.59 5.13
CA LEU A 2 -4.56 -11.53 6.45
C LEU A 2 -5.01 -12.94 6.88
N SER A 3 -4.91 -13.22 8.17
CA SER A 3 -5.43 -14.42 8.81
C SER A 3 -6.97 -14.40 8.89
N LEU A 4 -7.55 -15.57 9.17
CA LEU A 4 -9.01 -15.71 9.34
C LEU A 4 -9.55 -14.86 10.51
N GLU A 5 -8.78 -14.76 11.60
CA GLU A 5 -9.17 -13.96 12.76
C GLU A 5 -9.18 -12.46 12.42
N GLU A 6 -8.16 -11.97 11.72
CA GLU A 6 -8.11 -10.58 11.27
C GLU A 6 -9.25 -10.25 10.30
N LEU A 7 -9.61 -11.18 9.41
CA LEU A 7 -10.76 -11.02 8.52
C LEU A 7 -12.07 -10.93 9.30
N ALA A 8 -12.25 -11.74 10.35
CA ALA A 8 -13.43 -11.71 11.20
C ALA A 8 -13.56 -10.38 11.96
N ALA A 9 -12.45 -9.86 12.48
CA ALA A 9 -12.43 -8.55 13.15
C ALA A 9 -12.81 -7.40 12.21
N ILE A 10 -12.32 -7.42 10.96
CA ILE A 10 -12.70 -6.43 9.94
C ILE A 10 -14.20 -6.51 9.61
N ASP A 11 -14.76 -7.72 9.51
CA ASP A 11 -16.19 -7.89 9.25
C ASP A 11 -17.07 -7.45 10.41
N ASP A 12 -16.70 -7.74 11.66
CA ASP A 12 -17.42 -7.25 12.84
C ASP A 12 -17.49 -5.72 12.86
N PHE A 13 -16.35 -5.05 12.63
CA PHE A 13 -16.30 -3.60 12.47
C PHE A 13 -17.20 -3.12 11.32
N ARG A 14 -17.13 -3.77 10.15
CA ARG A 14 -17.96 -3.45 8.98
C ARG A 14 -19.45 -3.50 9.33
N PHE A 15 -19.90 -4.54 10.02
CA PHE A 15 -21.31 -4.71 10.37
C PHE A 15 -21.78 -3.69 11.40
N LYS A 16 -20.97 -3.41 12.42
CA LYS A 16 -21.25 -2.38 13.43
C LYS A 16 -21.38 -0.99 12.81
N HIS A 17 -20.53 -0.67 11.85
CA HIS A 17 -20.52 0.62 11.16
C HIS A 17 -21.42 0.66 9.90
N ARG A 18 -22.24 -0.38 9.66
CA ARG A 18 -23.15 -0.47 8.49
C ARG A 18 -22.44 -0.25 7.15
N MET A 19 -21.20 -0.71 7.04
CA MET A 19 -20.37 -0.50 5.86
C MET A 19 -20.70 -1.53 4.77
N PRO A 20 -20.81 -1.11 3.49
CA PRO A 20 -21.31 -1.96 2.41
C PRO A 20 -20.31 -3.04 1.96
N THR A 21 -19.00 -2.79 2.06
CA THR A 21 -17.95 -3.71 1.57
C THR A 21 -16.79 -3.84 2.55
N ARG A 22 -16.08 -4.97 2.50
CA ARG A 22 -14.88 -5.19 3.32
C ARG A 22 -13.77 -4.19 2.98
N ALA A 23 -13.64 -3.81 1.70
CA ALA A 23 -12.69 -2.79 1.27
C ALA A 23 -12.99 -1.42 1.89
N ALA A 24 -14.26 -1.04 2.04
CA ALA A 24 -14.63 0.21 2.72
C ALA A 24 -14.22 0.20 4.19
N ALA A 25 -14.45 -0.92 4.89
CA ALA A 25 -14.02 -1.09 6.28
C ALA A 25 -12.50 -0.97 6.43
N VAL A 26 -11.73 -1.62 5.55
CA VAL A 26 -10.25 -1.54 5.56
C VAL A 26 -9.78 -0.10 5.32
N ARG A 27 -10.38 0.63 4.38
CA ARG A 27 -10.02 2.03 4.11
C ARG A 27 -10.27 2.92 5.33
N GLU A 28 -11.40 2.71 6.01
CA GLU A 28 -11.72 3.50 7.19
C GLU A 28 -10.79 3.17 8.36
N LEU A 29 -10.50 1.90 8.61
CA LEU A 29 -9.53 1.47 9.63
C LEU A 29 -8.13 2.04 9.34
N LEU A 30 -7.71 2.05 8.07
CA LEU A 30 -6.44 2.66 7.65
C LEU A 30 -6.44 4.18 7.92
N LYS A 31 -7.53 4.88 7.58
CA LYS A 31 -7.67 6.31 7.85
C LYS A 31 -7.62 6.62 9.34
N PHE A 32 -8.33 5.84 10.16
CA PHE A 32 -8.28 5.94 11.62
C PHE A 32 -6.86 5.68 12.17
N GLY A 33 -6.18 4.64 11.68
CA GLY A 33 -4.80 4.34 12.08
C GLY A 33 -3.83 5.46 11.72
N LEU A 34 -3.91 6.02 10.51
CA LEU A 34 -3.07 7.13 10.08
C LEU A 34 -3.31 8.38 10.93
N ALA A 35 -4.58 8.70 11.19
CA ALA A 35 -4.93 9.82 12.06
C ALA A 35 -4.43 9.62 13.51
N ALA A 36 -4.52 8.39 14.04
CA ALA A 36 -4.07 8.07 15.39
C ALA A 36 -2.55 8.16 15.57
N VAL A 37 -1.77 7.85 14.53
CA VAL A 37 -0.30 7.96 14.54
C VAL A 37 0.16 9.39 14.19
N GLY A 38 -0.76 10.29 13.85
CA GLY A 38 -0.44 11.66 13.42
C GLY A 38 0.25 11.71 12.05
N VAL A 39 0.06 10.67 11.23
CA VAL A 39 0.60 10.63 9.86
C VAL A 39 -0.37 11.37 8.96
N ASP A 40 0.05 12.55 8.52
CA ASP A 40 -0.64 13.25 7.44
C ASP A 40 -0.35 12.51 6.13
N ALA A 41 -1.36 11.84 5.59
CA ALA A 41 -1.28 11.12 4.32
C ALA A 41 -1.28 12.13 3.16
N ALA A 42 -0.30 13.03 3.14
CA ALA A 42 -0.14 14.05 2.12
C ALA A 42 0.10 13.36 0.76
N ALA A 43 -0.83 13.56 -0.17
CA ALA A 43 -0.68 13.09 -1.54
C ALA A 43 0.54 13.78 -2.16
N GLY A 44 1.60 13.01 -2.44
CA GLY A 44 2.82 13.53 -3.07
C GLY A 44 4.14 12.92 -2.61
N VAL A 45 4.14 12.12 -1.53
CA VAL A 45 5.38 11.44 -1.11
C VAL A 45 5.66 10.27 -2.06
N LYS A 46 6.80 10.32 -2.75
CA LYS A 46 7.22 9.26 -3.68
C LYS A 46 7.39 7.94 -2.93
N SER A 47 6.80 6.86 -3.43
CA SER A 47 6.94 5.50 -2.86
C SER A 47 8.40 5.03 -2.78
N SER A 48 9.29 5.61 -3.60
CA SER A 48 10.74 5.37 -3.54
C SER A 48 11.39 5.83 -2.23
N SER A 49 10.79 6.77 -1.49
CA SER A 49 11.30 7.26 -0.21
C SER A 49 11.05 6.27 0.95
N PHE A 50 10.15 5.31 0.77
CA PHE A 50 9.83 4.28 1.75
C PHE A 50 10.32 2.88 1.34
N GLY A 51 11.14 2.81 0.28
CA GLY A 51 11.74 1.54 -0.16
C GLY A 51 12.69 0.98 0.90
N VAL A 52 12.47 -0.26 1.31
CA VAL A 52 13.32 -0.98 2.28
C VAL A 52 14.69 -1.32 1.67
N PHE A 53 14.78 -1.34 0.34
CA PHE A 53 16.04 -1.51 -0.37
C PHE A 53 16.69 -0.14 -0.58
N GLY A 54 17.89 0.04 -0.01
CA GLY A 54 18.74 1.19 -0.27
C GLY A 54 19.02 1.28 -1.76
N ARG A 55 18.27 2.14 -2.45
CA ARG A 55 18.43 2.39 -3.88
C ARG A 55 19.70 3.22 -4.05
N GLY A 56 20.73 2.63 -4.64
CA GLY A 56 21.87 3.39 -5.15
C GLY A 56 21.41 4.46 -6.15
N PRO A 57 22.27 5.42 -6.54
CA PRO A 57 21.91 6.52 -7.44
C PRO A 57 21.23 6.05 -8.75
N ASP A 58 21.49 4.81 -9.17
CA ASP A 58 20.99 4.18 -10.39
C ASP A 58 19.73 3.33 -10.15
N GLY A 59 18.66 3.95 -9.67
CA GLY A 59 17.37 3.30 -9.50
C GLY A 59 16.84 2.66 -10.80
N HIS A 60 16.64 1.34 -10.80
CA HIS A 60 15.99 0.50 -11.84
C HIS A 60 16.24 0.89 -13.30
N THR A 61 17.40 1.43 -13.63
CA THR A 61 17.88 1.49 -15.00
C THR A 61 18.88 0.36 -15.17
N GLN A 62 18.44 -0.88 -14.93
CA GLN A 62 19.13 -2.00 -15.56
C GLN A 62 18.72 -1.91 -17.02
N GLY A 63 19.57 -1.28 -17.83
CA GLY A 63 19.35 -1.14 -19.25
C GLY A 63 19.13 -2.53 -19.85
N ASP A 64 17.98 -2.72 -20.49
CA ASP A 64 17.76 -3.76 -21.48
C ASP A 64 18.75 -3.53 -22.64
N PRO A 65 19.74 -4.39 -22.86
CA PRO A 65 20.58 -4.32 -24.03
C PRO A 65 20.29 -5.56 -24.88
N ASP A 66 19.20 -5.56 -25.64
CA ASP A 66 19.13 -6.42 -26.82
C ASP A 66 18.07 -5.91 -27.83
N GLY A 67 18.38 -4.76 -28.44
CA GLY A 67 17.86 -4.43 -29.75
C GLY A 67 18.69 -5.18 -30.79
N GLY A 68 18.33 -6.44 -31.06
CA GLY A 68 18.96 -7.27 -32.08
C GLY A 68 18.84 -6.64 -33.47
N THR A 69 19.98 -6.19 -33.99
CA THR A 69 20.19 -5.67 -35.33
C THR A 69 19.90 -6.72 -36.41
N GLU A 70 18.90 -6.40 -37.23
CA GLU A 70 18.79 -6.67 -38.67
C GLU A 70 20.14 -6.82 -39.41
N ASN A 71 20.32 -7.96 -40.10
CA ASN A 71 21.11 -8.14 -41.34
C ASN A 71 20.52 -9.31 -42.12
#